data_AF-A0A951C661-F1
#
_entry.id   AF-A0A951C661-F1
#
_cell.length_a   1.000
_cell.length_b   1.000
_cell.length_c   1.000
_cell.angle_alpha   90.00
_cell.angle_beta   90.00
_cell.angle_gamma   90.00
#
_symmetry.space_group_name_H-M   'P 1'
#
loop_
_entity.id
_entity.type
_entity.pdbx_description
1 polymer ?
#
loop_
_entity_poly.entity_id
_entity_poly.type
_entity_poly.pdbx_seq_one_letter_code
_entity_poly.pdbx_strand_id
1 'polypeptide(L)' 'MPFPRKFLNDGEDVVLDLHPHWWYFVKSVATLVLLLVAAGFAASTDVSYLYLVPLGLALVNLIWLGWRYLT' A
#
# COMPACT_ATOMS: atom_id res chain seq x y z
N MET A 1 5.95 11.38 21.23
CA MET A 1 5.86 12.57 22.10
C MET A 1 6.67 13.67 21.45
N PRO A 2 6.11 14.87 21.18
CA PRO A 2 6.86 15.97 20.56
C PRO A 2 7.93 16.53 21.50
N PHE A 3 9.01 17.08 20.94
CA PHE A 3 10.15 17.62 21.70
C PHE A 3 9.73 18.83 22.57
N PRO A 4 10.17 18.95 23.84
CA PRO A 4 9.72 20.03 24.72
C PRO A 4 10.27 21.40 24.30
N ARG A 5 9.38 22.36 24.02
CA ARG A 5 9.74 23.71 23.55
C ARG A 5 10.60 24.53 24.51
N LYS A 6 10.56 24.24 25.81
CA LYS A 6 11.37 24.92 26.84
C LYS A 6 12.89 24.73 26.69
N PHE A 7 13.31 23.85 25.79
CA PHE A 7 14.70 23.59 25.46
C PHE A 7 15.13 24.23 24.12
N LEU A 8 14.28 24.99 23.45
CA LEU A 8 14.62 25.75 22.24
C LEU A 8 15.29 27.06 22.63
N ASN A 9 16.35 27.44 21.93
CA ASN A 9 16.96 28.76 22.04
C ASN A 9 16.16 29.82 21.28
N ASP A 10 16.44 31.10 21.54
CA ASP A 10 15.83 32.20 20.80
C ASP A 10 16.16 32.09 19.30
N GLY A 11 15.11 31.98 18.47
CA GLY A 11 15.23 31.81 17.02
C GLY A 11 15.24 30.36 16.53
N GLU A 12 15.17 29.35 17.40
CA GLU A 12 14.99 27.95 17.00
C GLU A 12 13.51 27.57 16.90
N ASP A 13 13.17 26.83 15.84
CA ASP A 13 11.82 26.32 15.59
C ASP A 13 11.82 24.81 15.41
N VAL A 14 10.72 24.14 15.81
CA VAL A 14 10.57 22.69 15.65
C VAL A 14 9.94 22.39 14.30
N VAL A 15 10.74 21.85 13.38
CA VAL A 15 10.25 21.31 12.10
C VAL A 15 10.00 19.82 12.26
N LEU A 16 8.72 19.42 12.23
CA LEU A 16 8.33 18.02 12.21
C LEU A 16 8.23 17.55 10.76
N ASP A 17 9.21 16.80 10.30
CA ASP A 17 9.14 16.12 9.01
C ASP A 17 8.39 14.79 9.15
N LEU A 18 7.13 14.80 8.71
CA LEU A 18 6.30 13.60 8.63
C LEU A 18 6.47 12.96 7.26
N HIS A 19 7.54 12.18 7.10
CA HIS A 19 7.61 11.25 5.99
C HIS A 19 6.51 10.17 6.17
N PRO A 20 5.60 10.01 5.20
CA PRO A 20 4.50 9.06 5.32
C PRO A 20 5.02 7.63 5.27
N HIS A 21 5.29 7.03 6.43
CA HIS A 21 5.78 5.65 6.57
C HIS A 21 4.87 4.61 5.87
N TRP A 22 3.59 4.91 5.69
CA TRP A 22 2.63 4.08 4.94
C TRP A 22 2.93 4.00 3.44
N TRP A 23 3.78 4.89 2.89
CA TRP A 23 4.25 4.77 1.51
C TRP A 23 5.02 3.48 1.22
N TYR A 24 5.54 2.83 2.25
CA TYR A 24 6.15 1.50 2.13
C TYR A 24 5.17 0.44 1.58
N PHE A 25 3.85 0.60 1.78
CA PHE A 25 2.82 -0.31 1.27
C PHE A 25 2.37 0.02 -0.15
N VAL A 26 2.69 1.20 -0.68
CA VAL A 26 2.10 1.74 -1.91
C VAL A 26 2.31 0.81 -3.10
N LYS A 27 3.51 0.24 -3.27
CA LYS A 27 3.79 -0.68 -4.38
C LYS A 27 2.90 -1.93 -4.34
N SER A 28 2.80 -2.53 -3.16
CA SER A 28 2.04 -3.76 -2.95
C SER A 28 0.53 -3.49 -3.11
N VAL A 29 0.02 -2.44 -2.49
CA VAL A 29 -1.39 -2.05 -2.58
C VAL A 29 -1.76 -1.62 -4.01
N ALA A 30 -0.91 -0.85 -4.70
CA ALA A 30 -1.16 -0.47 -6.09
C ALA A 30 -1.22 -1.70 -7.01
N THR A 31 -0.34 -2.68 -6.79
CA THR A 31 -0.35 -3.96 -7.54
C THR A 31 -1.65 -4.71 -7.30
N LEU A 32 -2.09 -4.81 -6.04
CA LEU A 32 -3.35 -5.45 -5.69
C LEU A 32 -4.55 -4.76 -6.36
N VAL A 33 -4.63 -3.43 -6.29
CA VAL A 33 -5.68 -2.64 -6.94
C VAL A 33 -5.70 -2.89 -8.44
N LEU A 34 -4.53 -2.89 -9.10
CA LEU A 34 -4.42 -3.10 -10.54
C LEU A 34 -4.89 -4.50 -10.95
N LEU A 35 -4.56 -5.53 -10.16
CA LEU A 35 -5.03 -6.89 -10.38
C LEU A 35 -6.54 -7.04 -10.19
N LEU A 36 -7.13 -6.36 -9.20
CA LEU A 36 -8.58 -6.36 -8.99
C LEU A 36 -9.32 -5.66 -10.13
N VAL A 37 -8.79 -4.54 -10.63
CA VAL A 37 -9.33 -3.85 -11.81
C VAL A 37 -9.24 -4.76 -13.05
N ALA A 38 -8.10 -5.40 -13.26
CA ALA A 38 -7.92 -6.35 -14.36
C ALA A 38 -8.88 -7.55 -14.26
N ALA A 39 -9.13 -8.07 -13.05
CA ALA A 39 -10.10 -9.12 -12.82
C ALA A 39 -11.54 -8.68 -13.12
N GLY A 40 -11.92 -7.47 -12.68
CA GLY A 40 -13.23 -6.88 -12.99
C GLY A 40 -13.43 -6.68 -14.50
N PHE A 41 -12.42 -6.15 -15.19
CA PHE A 41 -12.45 -5.99 -16.64
C PHE A 41 -12.56 -7.35 -17.35
N ALA A 42 -11.75 -8.34 -16.96
CA ALA A 42 -11.83 -9.69 -17.52
C ALA A 42 -13.18 -10.36 -17.28
N ALA A 43 -13.80 -10.13 -16.12
CA ALA A 43 -15.13 -10.65 -15.79
C ALA A 43 -16.27 -10.01 -16.61
N SER A 44 -16.03 -8.82 -17.19
CA SER A 44 -16.97 -8.18 -18.12
C SER A 44 -16.89 -8.70 -19.56
N THR A 45 -15.93 -9.59 -19.86
CA THR A 45 -15.81 -10.22 -21.18
C THR A 45 -16.61 -11.52 -21.25
N ASP A 46 -16.94 -11.99 -22.46
CA ASP A 46 -17.63 -13.27 -22.67
C ASP A 46 -16.75 -14.51 -22.40
N VAL A 47 -15.49 -14.31 -22.02
CA VAL A 47 -14.55 -15.39 -21.73
C VAL A 47 -14.68 -15.79 -20.26
N SER A 48 -15.52 -16.81 -20.00
CA SER A 48 -15.92 -17.28 -18.66
C SER A 48 -14.80 -17.57 -17.64
N TYR A 49 -13.54 -17.72 -18.06
CA TYR A 49 -12.45 -18.05 -17.14
C TYR A 49 -11.30 -17.04 -17.14
N LEU A 50 -11.40 -15.98 -17.94
CA LEU A 50 -10.31 -15.01 -18.08
C LEU A 50 -10.02 -14.27 -16.77
N TYR A 51 -11.05 -14.03 -15.96
CA TYR A 51 -10.91 -13.33 -14.67
C TYR A 51 -10.17 -14.16 -13.61
N LEU A 52 -10.10 -15.49 -13.75
CA LEU A 52 -9.44 -16.35 -12.76
C LEU A 52 -7.94 -16.07 -12.65
N VAL A 53 -7.31 -15.67 -13.76
CA VAL A 53 -5.87 -15.36 -13.81
C VAL A 53 -5.51 -14.13 -12.95
N PRO A 54 -6.06 -12.92 -13.21
CA PRO A 54 -5.76 -11.75 -12.40
C PRO A 54 -6.27 -11.91 -10.95
N LEU A 55 -7.38 -12.64 -10.73
CA LEU A 55 -7.86 -12.94 -9.39
C LEU A 55 -6.88 -13.84 -8.61
N GLY A 56 -6.35 -14.89 -9.24
CA GLY A 56 -5.34 -15.75 -8.64
C GLY A 56 -4.07 -14.99 -8.28
N LEU A 57 -3.62 -14.11 -9.18
CA LEU A 57 -2.47 -13.22 -8.92
C LEU A 57 -2.75 -12.26 -7.75
N ALA A 58 -3.97 -11.73 -7.63
CA ALA A 58 -4.36 -10.87 -6.51
C ALA A 58 -4.27 -11.61 -5.17
N LEU A 59 -4.68 -12.89 -5.13
CA LEU A 59 -4.56 -13.74 -3.94
C LEU A 59 -3.10 -14.00 -3.57
N VAL A 60 -2.25 -14.30 -4.56
CA VAL A 60 -0.80 -14.47 -4.33
C VAL A 60 -0.18 -13.19 -3.79
N ASN A 61 -0.55 -12.03 -4.35
CA ASN A 61 -0.07 -10.74 -3.87
C ASN A 61 -0.51 -10.46 -2.42
N LEU A 62 -1.76 -10.78 -2.07
CA LEU A 62 -2.28 -10.69 -0.71
C LEU A 62 -1.52 -11.57 0.27
N ILE A 63 -1.23 -12.82 -0.10
CA ILE A 63 -0.45 -13.74 0.74
C ILE A 63 0.97 -13.20 0.94
N TRP A 64 1.61 -12.73 -0.13
CA TRP A 64 2.94 -12.15 -0.05
C TRP A 64 2.97 -10.90 0.83
N LEU A 65 1.97 -10.02 0.71
CA LEU A 65 1.80 -8.86 1.57
C LEU A 65 1.61 -9.30 3.03
N GLY A 66 0.68 -10.22 3.29
CA GLY A 66 0.46 -10.76 4.63
C GLY A 66 1.77 -11.30 5.24
N TRP A 67 2.51 -12.12 4.52
CA TRP A 67 3.81 -12.62 4.98
C TRP A 67 4.79 -11.47 5.24
N ARG A 68 5.05 -10.61 4.24
CA ARG A 68 6.12 -9.61 4.27
C ARG A 68 5.97 -8.58 5.39
N TYR A 69 4.76 -8.32 5.85
CA TYR A 69 4.47 -7.28 6.83
C TYR A 69 4.00 -7.82 8.19
N LEU A 70 3.62 -9.11 8.30
CA LEU A 70 3.28 -9.75 9.58
C LEU A 70 4.44 -10.56 10.18
N THR A 71 5.52 -10.81 9.43
CA THR A 71 6.78 -11.40 9.91
C THR A 71 7.93 -10.41 9.77
#